data_AF-A0A1E5L7Y4-F1
#
_entry.id   AF-A0A1E5L7Y4-F1
#
_cell.length_a   1.000
_cell.length_b   1.000
_cell.length_c   1.000
_cell.angle_alpha   90.00
_cell.angle_beta   90.00
_cell.angle_gamma   90.00
#
_symmetry.space_group_name_H-M   'P 1'
#
loop_
_entity.id
_entity.type
_entity.pdbx_description
1 polymer ?
#
loop_
_entity_poly.entity_id
_entity_poly.type
_entity_poly.pdbx_seq_one_letter_code
_entity_poly.pdbx_strand_id
1 'polypeptide(L)'
;MLNQDIDFLIDLMCKIREKETNQRLWEQWLTLYPNMDEKSFVPFEKFKKQALEEKPKEVKKSDDAIIQDAESILRVKKPKKK
;
A
#
# COMPACT_ATOMS: atom_id res chain seq x y z
N MET A 1 29.97 8.12 17.26
CA MET A 1 28.73 8.28 18.04
C MET A 1 27.54 8.53 17.13
N LEU A 2 27.48 9.63 16.37
CA LEU A 2 26.28 9.98 15.56
C LEU A 2 25.73 8.88 14.63
N ASN A 3 26.60 8.07 14.00
CA ASN A 3 26.15 7.03 13.06
C ASN A 3 25.43 5.87 13.76
N GLN A 4 25.82 5.50 14.99
CA GLN A 4 25.16 4.41 15.73
C GLN A 4 23.76 4.81 16.18
N ASP A 5 23.56 6.08 16.52
CA ASP A 5 22.24 6.60 16.90
C ASP A 5 21.28 6.63 15.70
N ILE A 6 21.80 6.94 14.50
CA ILE A 6 21.03 6.90 13.26
C ILE A 6 20.64 5.47 12.89
N ASP A 7 21.58 4.53 12.97
CA ASP A 7 21.30 3.11 12.67
C ASP A 7 20.25 2.53 13.64
N PHE A 8 20.35 2.87 14.92
CA PHE A 8 19.36 2.49 15.93
C PHE A 8 17.99 3.09 15.63
N LEU A 9 17.92 4.37 15.25
CA LEU A 9 16.66 5.03 14.91
C LEU A 9 16.02 4.38 13.68
N ILE A 10 16.80 4.05 12.65
CA ILE A 10 16.30 3.37 11.45
C ILE A 10 15.74 1.99 11.81
N ASP A 11 16.45 1.20 12.61
CA ASP A 11 15.98 -0.12 13.06
C ASP A 11 14.68 -0.01 13.86
N LEU A 12 14.59 0.98 14.76
CA LEU A 12 13.38 1.23 15.54
C LEU A 12 12.20 1.61 14.64
N MET A 13 12.41 2.48 13.66
CA MET A 13 11.38 2.87 12.69
C MET A 13 10.92 1.68 11.84
N CYS A 14 11.85 0.82 11.40
CA CYS A 14 11.52 -0.41 10.68
C CYS A 14 10.63 -1.32 11.53
N LYS A 15 11.01 -1.56 12.80
CA LYS A 15 10.23 -2.40 13.72
C LYS A 15 8.83 -1.87 14.00
N ILE A 16 8.69 -0.55 14.20
CA ILE A 16 7.38 0.10 14.38
C ILE A 16 6.52 -0.14 13.14
N ARG A 17 7.08 0.13 11.95
CA ARG A 17 6.37 -0.04 10.68
C ARG A 17 5.98 -1.49 10.41
N GLU A 18 6.85 -2.45 10.73
CA GLU A 18 6.54 -3.88 10.61
C GLU A 18 5.38 -4.26 11.52
N LYS A 19 5.36 -3.78 12.76
CA LYS A 19 4.29 -4.05 13.72
C LYS A 19 2.95 -3.48 13.25
N GLU A 20 2.94 -2.23 12.80
CA GLU A 20 1.74 -1.57 12.25
C GLU A 20 1.23 -2.27 10.99
N THR A 21 2.15 -2.63 10.09
CA THR A 21 1.79 -3.36 8.86
C THR A 21 1.20 -4.72 9.19
N ASN A 22 1.79 -5.45 10.14
CA ASN A 22 1.28 -6.75 10.56
C ASN A 22 -0.12 -6.65 11.19
N GLN A 23 -0.35 -5.65 12.04
CA GLN A 23 -1.66 -5.38 12.64
C GLN A 23 -2.71 -5.08 11.56
N ARG A 24 -2.39 -4.21 10.61
CA ARG A 24 -3.28 -3.86 9.51
C ARG A 24 -3.61 -5.06 8.62
N LEU A 25 -2.62 -5.88 8.30
CA LEU A 25 -2.84 -7.10 7.52
C LEU A 25 -3.72 -8.10 8.27
N TRP A 26 -3.56 -8.20 9.59
CA TRP A 26 -4.40 -9.05 10.43
C TRP A 26 -5.86 -8.61 10.38
N GLU A 27 -6.14 -7.32 10.54
CA GLU A 27 -7.49 -6.76 10.44
C GLU A 27 -8.10 -6.97 9.05
N GLN A 28 -7.30 -6.79 8.00
CA GLN A 28 -7.73 -7.06 6.62
C GLN A 28 -8.06 -8.54 6.41
N TRP A 29 -7.24 -9.45 6.93
CA TRP A 29 -7.49 -10.88 6.84
C TRP A 29 -8.80 -11.27 7.53
N LEU A 30 -9.05 -10.77 8.74
CA LEU A 30 -10.31 -11.00 9.45
C LEU A 30 -11.53 -10.43 8.68
N THR A 31 -11.35 -9.30 8.01
CA THR A 31 -12.42 -8.63 7.25
C THR A 31 -12.72 -9.32 5.92
N LEU A 32 -11.69 -9.81 5.22
CA LEU A 32 -11.82 -10.46 3.91
C LEU A 32 -12.39 -11.87 4.03
N TYR A 33 -12.20 -12.52 5.17
CA TYR A 33 -12.58 -13.90 5.38
C TYR A 33 -13.42 -14.10 6.66
N PRO A 34 -14.56 -13.42 6.80
CA PRO A 34 -15.36 -13.44 8.03
C PRO A 34 -16.06 -14.78 8.30
N ASN A 35 -16.25 -15.61 7.27
CA ASN A 35 -16.99 -16.86 7.33
C ASN A 35 -16.16 -18.06 6.84
N MET A 36 -14.86 -18.11 7.15
CA MET A 36 -14.06 -19.30 6.82
C MET A 36 -14.64 -20.55 7.47
N ASP A 37 -14.60 -21.64 6.72
CA ASP A 37 -14.83 -23.00 7.21
C ASP A 37 -13.56 -23.85 7.03
N GLU A 38 -13.59 -25.10 7.47
CA GLU A 38 -12.43 -26.02 7.35
C GLU A 38 -11.93 -26.20 5.91
N LYS A 39 -12.81 -26.03 4.91
CA LYS A 39 -12.47 -26.24 3.49
C LYS A 39 -11.91 -24.98 2.83
N SER A 40 -12.27 -23.80 3.36
CA SER A 40 -11.91 -22.48 2.85
C SER A 40 -10.90 -21.74 3.73
N PHE A 41 -10.38 -22.39 4.78
CA PHE A 41 -9.42 -21.80 5.69
C PHE A 41 -8.15 -21.33 4.96
N VAL A 42 -7.84 -20.04 5.08
CA VAL A 42 -6.60 -19.44 4.59
C VAL A 42 -5.76 -19.03 5.79
N PRO A 43 -4.63 -19.69 6.09
CA PRO A 43 -3.76 -19.28 7.17
C PRO A 43 -3.29 -17.83 7.00
N PHE A 44 -3.27 -17.06 8.09
CA PHE A 44 -2.84 -15.66 8.07
C PHE A 44 -1.44 -15.49 7.46
N GLU A 45 -0.47 -16.35 7.79
CA GLU A 45 0.88 -16.26 7.23
C GLU A 45 0.91 -16.42 5.70
N LYS A 46 0.02 -17.24 5.14
CA LYS A 46 -0.11 -17.40 3.69
C LYS A 46 -0.66 -16.12 3.05
N PHE A 47 -1.70 -15.53 3.65
CA PHE A 47 -2.27 -14.25 3.22
C PHE A 47 -1.24 -13.12 3.31
N LYS A 48 -0.55 -13.01 4.46
CA LYS A 48 0.48 -12.00 4.72
C LYS A 48 1.60 -12.08 3.68
N LYS A 49 2.09 -13.29 3.37
CA LYS A 49 3.12 -13.48 2.35
C LYS A 49 2.65 -12.99 0.98
N GLN A 50 1.44 -13.34 0.57
CA GLN A 50 0.86 -12.87 -0.69
C GLN A 50 0.70 -11.35 -0.71
N ALA A 51 0.17 -10.75 0.36
CA ALA A 51 -0.03 -9.32 0.47
C ALA A 51 1.28 -8.51 0.43
N LEU A 52 2.39 -9.08 0.92
CA LEU A 52 3.71 -8.46 0.86
C LEU A 52 4.43 -8.67 -0.49
N GLU A 53 4.16 -9.78 -1.18
CA GLU A 53 4.76 -10.12 -2.48
C GLU A 53 4.00 -9.51 -3.67
N GLU A 54 2.70 -9.22 -3.51
CA GLU A 54 1.90 -8.53 -4.52
C GLU A 54 2.44 -7.12 -4.73
N LYS A 55 3.30 -6.97 -5.73
CA LYS A 55 3.66 -5.66 -6.27
C LYS A 55 2.36 -4.94 -6.64
N PRO A 56 2.25 -3.62 -6.36
CA PRO A 56 1.12 -2.86 -6.84
C PRO A 56 0.99 -3.14 -8.34
N LYS A 57 -0.16 -3.65 -8.77
CA LYS A 57 -0.44 -3.81 -10.19
C LYS A 57 -0.16 -2.46 -10.81
N GLU A 58 0.84 -2.38 -11.68
CA GLU A 58 1.03 -1.22 -12.53
C GLU A 58 -0.28 -1.07 -13.29
N VAL A 59 -1.10 -0.10 -12.87
CA VAL A 59 -2.25 0.32 -13.63
C VAL A 59 -1.65 1.00 -14.84
N LYS A 60 -1.39 0.22 -15.90
CA LYS A 60 -1.03 0.74 -17.21
C LYS A 60 -2.26 1.50 -17.71
N LYS A 61 -2.33 2.79 -17.37
CA LYS A 61 -3.27 3.70 -18.03
C LYS A 61 -2.93 3.69 -19.51
N SER A 62 -3.95 3.67 -20.38
CA SER A 62 -3.72 3.88 -21.80
C SER A 62 -3.18 5.29 -22.03
N ASP A 63 -2.43 5.49 -23.11
CA ASP A 63 -1.88 6.79 -23.48
C ASP A 63 -3.01 7.85 -23.57
N ASP A 64 -4.16 7.48 -24.11
CA ASP A 64 -5.35 8.35 -24.17
C ASP A 64 -5.84 8.78 -22.78
N ALA A 65 -5.86 7.86 -21.81
CA ALA A 65 -6.27 8.17 -20.45
C ALA A 65 -5.26 9.09 -19.75
N ILE A 66 -3.96 8.95 -20.07
CA ILE A 66 -2.90 9.83 -19.55
C ILE A 66 -3.04 11.23 -20.14
N ILE A 67 -3.29 11.34 -21.44
CA ILE A 67 -3.48 12.63 -22.14
C ILE A 67 -4.72 13.35 -21.59
N GLN A 68 -5.83 12.64 -21.40
CA GLN A 68 -7.07 13.22 -20.85
C GLN A 68 -6.88 13.75 -19.41
N ASP A 69 -6.12 13.04 -18.59
CA ASP A 69 -5.79 13.45 -17.22
C ASP A 69 -4.94 14.75 -17.24
N ALA A 70 -3.92 14.79 -18.10
CA ALA A 70 -3.07 15.96 -18.29
C ALA A 70 -3.86 17.18 -18.77
N GLU A 71 -4.77 17.01 -19.74
CA GLU A 71 -5.65 18.08 -20.21
C GLU A 71 -6.56 18.61 -19.09
N SER A 72 -7.08 17.72 -18.25
CA SER A 72 -7.97 18.09 -17.15
C SER A 72 -7.23 18.95 -16.12
N ILE A 73 -5.98 18.61 -15.80
CA ILE A 73 -5.10 19.41 -14.93
C ILE A 73 -4.82 20.79 -15.54
N LEU A 74 -4.54 20.85 -16.85
CA LEU A 74 -4.28 22.11 -17.55
C LEU A 74 -5.52 23.03 -17.58
N ARG A 75 -6.73 22.47 -17.71
CA ARG A 75 -7.98 23.23 -17.67
C ARG A 75 -8.21 23.85 -16.30
N VAL A 76 -7.94 23.11 -15.22
CA VAL A 76 -8.08 23.61 -13.84
C VAL A 76 -7.05 24.70 -13.52
N LYS A 77 -5.83 24.61 -14.07
CA LYS A 77 -4.74 25.56 -13.80
C LYS A 77 -4.77 26.86 -14.62
N LYS A 78 -5.65 26.99 -15.61
CA LYS A 78 -5.76 28.26 -16.36
C LYS A 78 -6.44 29.32 -15.48
N PRO A 79 -5.76 30.40 -15.08
CA PRO A 79 -6.41 31.49 -14.37
C PRO A 79 -7.47 32.10 -15.30
N LYS A 80 -8.69 32.29 -14.78
CA LYS A 80 -9.72 33.06 -15.50
C LYS A 80 -9.14 34.44 -15.79
N LYS A 81 -8.84 34.73 -17.07
CA LYS A 81 -8.56 36.11 -17.51
C LYS A 81 -9.84 36.91 -17.24
N LYS A 82 -9.76 37.87 -16.32
CA LYS A 82 -10.75 38.93 -16.15
C LYS A 82 -10.68 39.87 -17.35
#